data_AF-A0A925WE71-F1
#
_entry.id   AF-A0A925WE71-F1
#
_cell.length_a   1.000
_cell.length_b   1.000
_cell.length_c   1.000
_cell.angle_alpha   90.00
_cell.angle_beta   90.00
_cell.angle_gamma   90.00
#
_symmetry.space_group_name_H-M   'P 1'
#
loop_
_entity.id
_entity.type
_entity.pdbx_description
1 polymer ?
#
loop_
_entity_poly.entity_id
_entity_poly.type
_entity_poly.pdbx_seq_one_letter_code
_entity_poly.pdbx_strand_id
1 'polypeptide(L)'
;MKRFLSLCLVTLGLISNPVLATEAPRGNLLELHSCELYAGGCTVSAEAPQGGRYMLRIWDFSGGTFKDTAFQGLRLAVLQASPDNLAANDSKSGAAVVYLPQAATQPQRDALLAWLKSSQPDFQPQSLQTRVEPLDLTKQGQ
;
A
#
# COMPACT_ATOMS: atom_id res chain seq x y z
N MET A 1 10.47 -60.85 -28.36
CA MET A 1 11.26 -59.92 -27.51
C MET A 1 11.86 -58.85 -28.44
N LYS A 2 11.86 -57.56 -28.06
CA LYS A 2 12.26 -56.36 -28.86
C LYS A 2 11.13 -55.53 -29.52
N ARG A 3 10.11 -55.04 -28.81
CA ARG A 3 9.24 -53.93 -29.32
C ARG A 3 8.63 -52.97 -28.28
N PHE A 4 9.07 -53.01 -27.01
CA PHE A 4 8.47 -52.18 -25.95
C PHE A 4 9.48 -51.25 -25.27
N LEU A 5 10.37 -50.63 -26.05
CA LEU A 5 11.38 -49.71 -25.51
C LEU A 5 11.47 -48.43 -26.34
N SER A 6 10.37 -47.67 -26.44
CA SER A 6 10.43 -46.32 -27.06
C SER A 6 9.32 -45.35 -26.63
N LEU A 7 8.53 -45.65 -25.59
CA LEU A 7 7.40 -44.79 -25.19
C LEU A 7 7.60 -44.08 -23.84
N CYS A 8 8.84 -43.79 -23.44
CA CYS A 8 9.11 -43.05 -22.20
C CYS A 8 9.90 -41.74 -22.39
N LEU A 9 10.21 -41.33 -23.62
CA LEU A 9 11.08 -40.17 -23.86
C LEU A 9 10.36 -38.85 -24.22
N VAL A 10 9.03 -38.80 -24.25
CA VAL A 10 8.29 -37.59 -24.69
C VAL A 10 7.63 -36.80 -23.55
N THR A 11 7.57 -37.35 -22.33
CA THR A 11 6.93 -36.69 -21.18
C THR A 11 7.87 -35.91 -20.26
N LEU A 12 9.13 -35.70 -20.66
CA LEU A 12 10.15 -35.01 -19.85
C LEU A 12 10.43 -33.56 -20.33
N GLY A 13 9.42 -32.90 -20.92
CA GLY A 13 9.54 -31.55 -21.50
C GLY A 13 8.70 -30.46 -20.82
N LEU A 14 7.97 -30.76 -19.74
CA LEU A 14 7.26 -29.77 -18.92
C LEU A 14 8.14 -29.38 -17.74
N ILE A 15 9.27 -28.75 -18.06
CA ILE A 15 10.22 -28.19 -17.09
C ILE A 15 9.57 -26.91 -16.56
N SER A 16 8.88 -27.06 -15.43
CA SER A 16 8.81 -26.11 -14.32
C SER A 16 9.17 -24.66 -14.67
N ASN A 17 8.16 -23.84 -14.98
CA ASN A 17 8.23 -22.44 -14.58
C ASN A 17 7.97 -22.43 -13.07
N PRO A 18 8.96 -22.14 -12.20
CA PRO A 18 8.61 -21.65 -10.88
C PRO A 18 7.90 -20.32 -11.16
N VAL A 19 6.57 -20.33 -11.13
CA VAL A 19 5.83 -19.12 -10.76
C VAL A 19 6.34 -18.83 -9.36
N LEU A 20 7.41 -18.03 -9.28
CA LEU A 20 7.85 -17.45 -8.04
C LEU A 20 6.65 -16.65 -7.57
N ALA A 21 5.96 -17.20 -6.57
CA ALA A 21 4.89 -16.49 -5.90
C ALA A 21 5.52 -15.16 -5.46
N THR A 22 5.16 -14.09 -6.16
CA THR A 22 5.61 -12.74 -5.85
C THR A 22 5.06 -12.45 -4.47
N GLU A 23 5.94 -12.41 -3.47
CA GLU A 23 5.56 -12.15 -2.09
C GLU A 23 4.97 -10.74 -2.04
N ALA A 24 3.69 -10.62 -1.67
CA ALA A 24 3.05 -9.31 -1.61
C ALA A 24 3.80 -8.38 -0.62
N PRO A 25 3.92 -7.07 -0.92
CA PRO A 25 4.53 -6.13 0.02
C PRO A 25 3.88 -6.21 1.40
N ARG A 26 4.71 -6.33 2.43
CA ARG A 26 4.27 -6.50 3.82
C ARG A 26 5.11 -5.68 4.79
N GLY A 27 4.54 -5.29 5.91
CA GLY A 27 5.23 -4.49 6.91
C GLY A 27 4.28 -3.91 7.95
N ASN A 28 4.70 -2.82 8.58
CA ASN A 28 3.89 -2.12 9.56
C ASN A 28 3.11 -1.00 8.86
N LEU A 29 1.87 -0.79 9.32
CA LEU A 29 1.04 0.36 8.96
C LEU A 29 0.80 1.19 10.23
N LEU A 30 1.16 2.46 10.17
CA LEU A 30 0.66 3.48 11.09
C LEU A 30 -0.45 4.24 10.38
N GLU A 31 -1.64 4.23 10.95
CA GLU A 31 -2.81 4.94 10.43
C GLU A 31 -3.36 5.86 11.52
N LEU A 32 -3.51 7.14 11.18
CA LEU A 32 -3.99 8.17 12.08
C LEU A 32 -5.11 8.94 11.41
N HIS A 33 -6.24 9.07 12.09
CA HIS A 33 -7.39 9.83 11.64
C HIS A 33 -7.59 11.06 12.51
N SER A 34 -8.01 12.18 11.91
CA SER A 34 -8.45 13.33 12.68
C SER A 34 -9.81 13.06 13.32
N CYS A 35 -9.94 13.12 14.64
CA CYS A 35 -11.24 13.08 15.30
C CYS A 35 -11.87 14.49 15.36
N GLU A 36 -13.19 14.59 15.21
CA GLU A 36 -13.90 15.84 15.55
C GLU A 36 -13.99 15.96 17.07
N LEU A 37 -13.12 16.81 17.66
CA LEU A 37 -13.03 16.98 19.13
C LEU A 37 -14.19 17.79 19.74
N TYR A 38 -14.89 18.59 18.94
CA TYR A 38 -16.00 19.45 19.37
C TYR A 38 -17.32 19.03 18.72
N ALA A 39 -17.64 17.74 18.87
CA ALA A 39 -18.86 17.14 18.38
C ALA A 39 -19.94 17.15 19.49
N GLY A 40 -21.18 17.53 19.15
CA GLY A 40 -22.30 17.42 20.08
C GLY A 40 -22.62 15.95 20.39
N GLY A 41 -23.32 15.67 21.50
CA GLY A 41 -23.60 14.29 21.94
C GLY A 41 -24.20 13.39 20.85
N CYS A 42 -25.07 13.92 19.99
CA CYS A 42 -25.63 13.20 18.84
C CYS A 42 -24.56 12.79 17.81
N THR A 43 -23.53 13.62 17.61
CA THR A 43 -22.44 13.38 16.67
C THR A 43 -21.41 12.40 17.25
N VAL A 44 -21.12 12.48 18.55
CA VAL A 44 -20.21 11.56 19.25
C VAL A 44 -20.80 10.14 19.35
N SER A 45 -22.10 10.02 19.63
CA SER A 45 -22.77 8.71 19.77
C SER A 45 -23.07 8.00 18.45
N ALA A 46 -22.90 8.66 17.30
CA ALA A 46 -23.26 8.07 16.01
C ALA A 46 -22.18 7.15 15.41
N GLU A 47 -20.94 7.19 15.92
CA GLU A 47 -19.71 6.54 15.38
C GLU A 47 -19.36 6.88 13.92
N ALA A 48 -20.34 7.29 13.11
CA ALA A 48 -20.23 7.73 11.73
C ALA A 48 -19.18 8.82 11.46
N PRO A 49 -18.90 9.79 12.37
CA PRO A 49 -17.88 10.79 12.10
C PRO A 49 -16.44 10.34 12.43
N GLN A 50 -16.23 9.15 12.99
CA GLN A 50 -14.90 8.76 13.51
C GLN A 50 -13.81 8.58 12.45
N GLY A 51 -14.16 8.39 11.17
CA GLY A 51 -13.20 8.32 10.07
C GLY A 51 -12.46 9.64 9.79
N GLY A 52 -12.93 10.76 10.35
CA GLY A 52 -12.31 12.06 10.17
C GLY A 52 -12.34 12.58 8.73
N ARG A 53 -11.85 13.80 8.55
CA ARG A 53 -11.65 14.40 7.22
C ARG A 53 -10.19 14.38 6.79
N TYR A 54 -9.29 14.06 7.71
CA TYR A 54 -7.87 13.94 7.45
C TYR A 54 -7.38 12.58 7.93
N MET A 55 -6.51 11.98 7.12
CA MET A 55 -5.87 10.72 7.45
C MET A 55 -4.40 10.76 7.06
N LEU A 56 -3.54 10.30 7.96
CA LEU A 56 -2.14 10.02 7.69
C LEU A 56 -1.93 8.51 7.75
N ARG A 57 -1.49 7.93 6.64
CA ARG A 57 -1.04 6.53 6.57
C ARG A 57 0.44 6.48 6.29
N ILE A 58 1.16 5.63 7.02
CA ILE A 58 2.58 5.40 6.83
C ILE A 58 2.84 3.91 6.80
N TRP A 59 3.45 3.44 5.72
CA TRP A 59 3.92 2.07 5.57
C TRP A 59 5.42 2.00 5.78
N ASP A 60 5.85 1.04 6.60
CA ASP A 60 7.26 0.64 6.78
C ASP A 60 7.40 -0.81 6.33
N PHE A 61 7.93 -1.02 5.12
CA PHE A 61 7.93 -2.31 4.47
C PHE A 61 9.06 -3.19 4.97
N SER A 62 8.70 -4.36 5.49
CA SER A 62 9.62 -5.39 5.99
C SER A 62 10.02 -6.41 4.91
N GLY A 63 9.31 -6.44 3.77
CA GLY A 63 9.56 -7.40 2.70
C GLY A 63 8.51 -7.33 1.59
N GLY A 64 8.62 -8.28 0.66
CA GLY A 64 7.77 -8.39 -0.52
C GLY A 64 8.26 -7.61 -1.73
N THR A 65 7.60 -7.86 -2.86
CA THR A 65 7.93 -7.33 -4.17
C THR A 65 6.67 -6.84 -4.88
N PHE A 66 6.81 -5.79 -5.68
CA PHE A 66 5.75 -5.29 -6.55
C PHE A 66 6.36 -4.90 -7.89
N LYS A 67 5.88 -5.50 -8.99
CA LYS A 67 6.42 -5.30 -10.35
C LYS A 67 7.96 -5.36 -10.37
N ASP A 68 8.49 -6.48 -9.88
CA ASP A 68 9.93 -6.77 -9.79
C ASP A 68 10.76 -5.82 -8.92
N THR A 69 10.12 -4.91 -8.18
CA THR A 69 10.78 -4.01 -7.24
C THR A 69 10.65 -4.56 -5.83
N ALA A 70 11.78 -4.75 -5.13
CA ALA A 70 11.81 -5.13 -3.73
C ALA A 70 11.42 -3.96 -2.82
N PHE A 71 10.51 -4.21 -1.87
CA PHE A 71 10.00 -3.18 -0.97
C PHE A 71 10.68 -3.19 0.40
N GLN A 72 11.49 -4.20 0.71
CA GLN A 72 12.20 -4.28 1.99
C GLN A 72 12.99 -3.00 2.30
N GLY A 73 12.72 -2.40 3.46
CA GLY A 73 13.38 -1.18 3.92
C GLY A 73 12.86 0.12 3.28
N LEU A 74 11.91 0.04 2.34
CA LEU A 74 11.23 1.21 1.80
C LEU A 74 10.13 1.67 2.75
N ARG A 75 9.84 2.97 2.70
CA ARG A 75 8.77 3.61 3.46
C ARG A 75 7.95 4.47 2.52
N LEU A 76 6.67 4.64 2.85
CA LEU A 76 5.74 5.46 2.09
C LEU A 76 4.82 6.16 3.09
N ALA A 77 4.62 7.46 2.96
CA ALA A 77 3.63 8.18 3.76
C ALA A 77 2.63 8.90 2.86
N VAL A 78 1.38 8.95 3.31
CA VAL A 78 0.28 9.55 2.57
C VAL A 78 -0.56 10.37 3.54
N LEU A 79 -0.68 11.66 3.26
CA LEU A 79 -1.63 12.55 3.92
C LEU A 79 -2.82 12.75 2.97
N GLN A 80 -4.02 12.38 3.42
CA GLN A 80 -5.27 12.59 2.70
C GLN A 80 -6.14 13.60 3.44
N ALA A 81 -6.80 14.45 2.69
CA ALA A 81 -7.84 15.35 3.12
C ALA A 81 -9.08 15.13 2.26
N SER A 82 -10.24 15.00 2.89
CA SER A 82 -11.53 14.86 2.23
C SER A 82 -12.45 16.02 2.61
N PRO A 83 -13.27 16.54 1.67
CA PRO A 83 -14.36 17.44 2.03
C PRO A 83 -15.39 16.76 2.95
N ASP A 84 -15.54 15.44 2.80
CA ASP A 84 -16.50 14.59 3.49
C ASP A 84 -15.80 13.68 4.53
N ASN A 85 -16.58 12.92 5.31
CA ASN A 85 -15.98 11.94 6.22
C ASN A 85 -15.33 10.79 5.44
N LEU A 86 -14.08 10.44 5.74
CA LEU A 86 -13.36 9.36 5.06
C LEU A 86 -13.94 7.95 5.33
N ALA A 87 -14.74 7.76 6.38
CA ALA A 87 -15.46 6.51 6.64
C ALA A 87 -16.80 6.37 5.88
N ALA A 88 -17.25 7.42 5.18
CA ALA A 88 -18.46 7.32 4.35
C ALA A 88 -18.17 6.47 3.10
N ASN A 89 -19.08 5.55 2.76
CA ASN A 89 -18.92 4.62 1.63
C ASN A 89 -18.72 5.32 0.26
N ASP A 90 -19.19 6.56 0.13
CA ASP A 90 -19.10 7.40 -1.06
C ASP A 90 -18.17 8.62 -0.87
N SER A 91 -17.36 8.59 0.20
CA SER A 91 -16.40 9.66 0.49
C SER A 91 -15.46 9.88 -0.68
N LYS A 92 -15.47 11.09 -1.21
CA LYS A 92 -14.52 11.48 -2.24
C LYS A 92 -13.21 11.83 -1.56
N SER A 93 -12.16 11.03 -1.78
CA SER A 93 -10.81 11.44 -1.40
C SER A 93 -10.50 12.78 -2.09
N GLY A 94 -10.36 13.85 -1.31
CA GLY A 94 -10.22 15.21 -1.83
C GLY A 94 -8.80 15.46 -2.34
N ALA A 95 -7.97 16.06 -1.49
CA ALA A 95 -6.56 16.30 -1.77
C ALA A 95 -5.67 15.26 -1.08
N ALA A 96 -4.58 14.86 -1.74
CA ALA A 96 -3.59 13.99 -1.14
C ALA A 96 -2.16 14.49 -1.42
N VAL A 97 -1.30 14.30 -0.44
CA VAL A 97 0.16 14.44 -0.57
C VAL A 97 0.79 13.09 -0.28
N VAL A 98 1.53 12.56 -1.24
CA VAL A 98 2.31 11.32 -1.10
C VAL A 98 3.77 11.68 -0.89
N TYR A 99 4.32 11.25 0.23
CA TYR A 99 5.73 11.39 0.56
C TYR A 99 6.47 10.12 0.19
N LEU A 100 7.45 10.26 -0.69
CA LEU A 100 8.30 9.20 -1.20
C LEU A 100 9.70 9.34 -0.58
N PRO A 101 10.38 8.22 -0.28
CA PRO A 101 11.64 8.26 0.43
C PRO A 101 12.75 8.81 -0.47
N GLN A 102 13.49 9.79 0.04
CA GLN A 102 14.64 10.38 -0.66
C GLN A 102 15.74 9.35 -0.95
N ALA A 103 15.96 8.39 -0.04
CA ALA A 103 16.96 7.34 -0.19
C ALA A 103 16.63 6.31 -1.29
N ALA A 104 15.38 6.24 -1.76
CA ALA A 104 14.99 5.30 -2.81
C ALA A 104 15.43 5.77 -4.19
N THR A 105 15.63 4.81 -5.09
CA THR A 105 15.83 5.09 -6.52
C THR A 105 14.52 5.54 -7.18
N GLN A 106 14.61 6.15 -8.37
CA GLN A 106 13.41 6.57 -9.11
C GLN A 106 12.47 5.37 -9.41
N PRO A 107 12.95 4.21 -9.89
CA PRO A 107 12.08 3.04 -10.11
C PRO A 107 11.37 2.57 -8.84
N GLN A 108 12.05 2.63 -7.69
CA GLN A 108 11.43 2.28 -6.40
C GLN A 108 10.32 3.25 -6.02
N ARG A 109 10.52 4.55 -6.21
CA ARG A 109 9.48 5.57 -5.97
C ARG A 109 8.27 5.38 -6.87
N ASP A 110 8.50 5.07 -8.14
CA ASP A 110 7.43 4.82 -9.10
C ASP A 110 6.65 3.55 -8.73
N ALA A 111 7.35 2.50 -8.31
CA ALA A 111 6.74 1.26 -7.82
C ALA A 111 5.90 1.49 -6.55
N LEU A 112 6.38 2.28 -5.58
CA LEU A 112 5.63 2.64 -4.37
C LEU A 112 4.33 3.37 -4.71
N LEU A 113 4.40 4.38 -5.59
CA LEU A 113 3.22 5.13 -6.01
C LEU A 113 2.22 4.25 -6.78
N ALA A 114 2.72 3.38 -7.65
CA ALA A 114 1.89 2.45 -8.41
C ALA A 114 1.23 1.41 -7.48
N TRP A 115 1.97 0.89 -6.50
CA TRP A 115 1.44 -0.01 -5.48
C TRP A 115 0.32 0.67 -4.69
N LEU A 116 0.55 1.89 -4.19
CA LEU A 116 -0.44 2.65 -3.43
C LEU A 116 -1.77 2.77 -4.19
N LYS A 117 -1.71 3.17 -5.46
CA LYS A 117 -2.90 3.33 -6.31
C LYS A 117 -3.61 2.00 -6.60
N SER A 118 -2.87 0.89 -6.68
CA SER A 118 -3.48 -0.42 -6.97
C SER A 118 -3.99 -1.15 -5.75
N SER A 119 -3.37 -0.91 -4.58
CA SER A 119 -3.60 -1.72 -3.38
C SER A 119 -4.49 -1.03 -2.36
N GLN A 120 -4.73 0.27 -2.49
CA GLN A 120 -5.62 1.04 -1.61
C GLN A 120 -6.84 1.54 -2.39
N PRO A 121 -7.97 0.80 -2.39
CA PRO A 121 -9.16 1.17 -3.15
C PRO A 121 -9.75 2.53 -2.76
N ASP A 122 -9.56 2.95 -1.52
CA ASP A 122 -9.98 4.23 -0.96
C ASP A 122 -9.08 5.41 -1.41
N PHE A 123 -7.92 5.11 -2.00
CA PHE A 123 -6.96 6.11 -2.47
C PHE A 123 -7.27 6.59 -3.88
N GLN A 124 -8.31 7.42 -4.00
CA GLN A 124 -8.73 8.03 -5.28
C GLN A 124 -8.82 9.57 -5.13
N PRO A 125 -7.69 10.27 -4.92
CA PRO A 125 -7.70 11.71 -4.70
C PRO A 125 -8.09 12.49 -5.95
N GLN A 126 -8.93 13.50 -5.78
CA GLN A 126 -9.22 14.51 -6.81
C GLN A 126 -7.97 15.30 -7.20
N SER A 127 -7.09 15.58 -6.23
CA SER A 127 -5.80 16.23 -6.47
C SER A 127 -4.68 15.52 -5.74
N LEU A 128 -3.58 15.26 -6.45
CA LEU A 128 -2.45 14.50 -5.92
C LEU A 128 -1.16 15.31 -6.09
N GLN A 129 -0.43 15.48 -5.00
CA GLN A 129 0.94 15.98 -4.99
C GLN A 129 1.88 14.88 -4.52
N THR A 130 3.09 14.83 -5.07
CA THR A 130 4.17 13.97 -4.57
C THR A 130 5.30 14.83 -4.01
N ARG A 131 5.93 14.36 -2.93
CA ARG A 131 7.11 14.98 -2.32
C ARG A 131 8.16 13.92 -2.08
N VAL A 132 9.43 14.27 -2.26
CA VAL A 132 10.55 13.38 -1.96
C VAL A 132 11.24 13.94 -0.73
N GLU A 133 11.18 13.19 0.38
CA GLU A 133 11.60 13.67 1.70
C GLU A 133 12.37 12.57 2.45
N PRO A 134 13.20 12.93 3.44
CA PRO A 134 13.75 11.96 4.38
C PRO A 134 12.61 11.38 5.24
N LEU A 135 12.32 10.09 5.03
CA LEU A 135 11.30 9.36 5.79
C LEU A 135 11.98 8.45 6.81
N ASP A 136 12.37 9.00 7.95
CA ASP A 136 12.97 8.25 9.05
C ASP A 136 11.93 7.96 10.13
N LEU A 137 11.50 6.71 10.20
CA LEU A 137 10.56 6.23 11.21
C LEU A 137 11.34 5.56 12.33
N THR A 138 11.20 6.08 13.54
CA THR A 138 11.70 5.44 14.75
C THR A 138 10.52 5.07 15.63
N LYS A 139 10.41 3.81 16.02
CA LYS A 139 9.42 3.37 17.00
C LYS A 139 10.05 3.51 18.38
N GLN A 140 9.50 4.42 19.19
CA GLN A 140 9.86 4.54 20.61
C GLN A 140 8.67 4.06 21.44
N GLY A 141 8.85 2.98 22.21
CA GLY A 141 7.82 2.39 23.07
C GLY A 141 7.36 0.98 22.64
N GLN A 142 7.18 0.10 23.63
CA GLN A 142 6.64 -1.26 23.48
C GLN A 142 5.11 -1.25 23.49
#